data_AF-A0A413WJP3-F1
#
_entry.id   AF-A0A413WJP3-F1
#
_cell.length_a   1.000
_cell.length_b   1.000
_cell.length_c   1.000
_cell.angle_alpha   90.00
_cell.angle_beta   90.00
_cell.angle_gamma   90.00
#
_symmetry.space_group_name_H-M   'P 1'
#
loop_
_entity.id
_entity.type
_entity.pdbx_description
1 polymer ?
#
loop_
_entity_poly.entity_id
_entity_poly.type
_entity_poly.pdbx_seq_one_letter_code
_entity_poly.pdbx_strand_id
1 'polypeptide(L)'
;MENVSLEEKINQLSYQMELLLGAIDWSARPFEHEIIKANLTKREVEEFFLLLDDIRERQNEQQRYGLSSVEPLLVHFVGMLHPKLDAKAILEACVHQKMALDVTVPLYRQVKLL
;
A
#
# COMPACT_ATOMS: atom_id res chain seq x y z
N MET A 1 -29.48 33.18 -1.86
CA MET A 1 -28.63 31.98 -2.03
C MET A 1 -28.05 31.68 -0.67
N GLU A 2 -28.44 30.58 -0.04
CA GLU A 2 -27.82 30.16 1.23
C GLU A 2 -26.32 30.00 1.01
N ASN A 3 -25.54 30.68 1.84
CA ASN A 3 -24.09 30.68 1.73
C ASN A 3 -23.60 29.43 2.46
N VAL A 4 -23.60 28.29 1.77
CA VAL A 4 -23.18 26.99 2.30
C VAL A 4 -21.73 27.12 2.80
N SER A 5 -21.49 26.70 4.05
CA SER A 5 -20.18 26.78 4.69
C SER A 5 -19.14 25.92 3.96
N LEU A 6 -17.86 26.22 4.15
CA LEU A 6 -16.78 25.38 3.61
C LEU A 6 -16.86 23.95 4.14
N GLU A 7 -17.23 23.80 5.42
CA GLU A 7 -17.40 22.50 6.07
C GLU A 7 -18.53 21.68 5.43
N GLU A 8 -19.70 22.28 5.18
CA GLU A 8 -20.80 21.60 4.49
C GLU A 8 -20.42 21.19 3.07
N LYS A 9 -19.64 22.01 2.35
CA LYS A 9 -19.12 21.65 1.02
C LYS A 9 -18.17 20.46 1.09
N ILE A 10 -17.28 20.42 2.09
CA ILE A 10 -16.36 19.29 2.31
C ILE A 10 -17.13 18.03 2.66
N ASN A 11 -18.10 18.11 3.57
CA ASN A 11 -18.94 16.97 3.97
C ASN A 11 -19.74 16.42 2.78
N GLN A 12 -20.28 17.31 1.95
CA GLN A 12 -20.98 16.91 0.72
C GLN A 12 -20.05 16.18 -0.26
N LEU A 13 -18.81 16.69 -0.45
CA LEU A 13 -17.82 16.04 -1.31
C LEU A 13 -17.37 14.68 -0.75
N SER A 14 -17.11 14.58 0.56
CA SER A 14 -16.73 13.32 1.20
C SER A 14 -17.82 12.26 1.03
N TYR A 15 -19.08 12.62 1.27
CA TYR A 15 -20.21 11.71 1.08
C TYR A 15 -20.36 11.26 -0.38
N GLN A 16 -20.25 12.18 -1.34
CA GLN A 16 -20.26 11.83 -2.76
C GLN A 16 -19.11 10.88 -3.12
N MET A 17 -17.92 11.11 -2.56
CA MET A 17 -16.76 10.25 -2.78
C MET A 17 -17.00 8.84 -2.23
N GLU A 18 -17.53 8.71 -1.02
CA GLU A 18 -17.89 7.40 -0.45
C GLU A 18 -18.86 6.61 -1.33
N LEU A 19 -19.90 7.26 -1.87
CA LEU A 19 -20.85 6.64 -2.80
C LEU A 19 -20.16 6.17 -4.09
N LEU A 20 -19.29 7.00 -4.66
CA LEU A 20 -18.53 6.66 -5.86
C LEU A 20 -17.59 5.48 -5.62
N LEU A 21 -16.90 5.45 -4.48
CA LEU A 21 -16.00 4.36 -4.11
C LEU A 21 -16.73 3.03 -3.96
N GLY A 22 -17.96 3.04 -3.42
CA GLY A 22 -18.81 1.85 -3.32
C GLY A 22 -19.35 1.34 -4.66
N ALA A 23 -19.35 2.16 -5.71
CA ALA A 23 -19.82 1.79 -7.04
C ALA A 23 -18.72 1.25 -7.97
N ILE A 24 -17.44 1.43 -7.60
CA ILE A 24 -16.30 1.00 -8.40
C ILE A 24 -16.03 -0.50 -8.19
N ASP A 25 -15.81 -1.22 -9.29
CA ASP A 25 -15.20 -2.55 -9.22
C ASP A 25 -13.67 -2.40 -9.03
N TRP A 26 -13.21 -2.77 -7.84
CA TRP A 26 -11.80 -2.70 -7.45
C TRP A 26 -10.99 -3.91 -7.89
N SER A 27 -11.58 -4.91 -8.55
CA SER A 27 -10.90 -6.13 -8.97
C SER A 27 -9.63 -5.85 -9.79
N ALA A 28 -9.67 -4.85 -10.68
CA ALA A 28 -8.52 -4.42 -11.47
C ALA A 28 -7.56 -3.45 -10.74
N ARG A 29 -8.01 -2.83 -9.63
CA ARG A 29 -7.27 -1.78 -8.90
C ARG A 29 -7.20 -1.99 -7.38
N PRO A 30 -6.79 -3.18 -6.90
CA PRO A 30 -6.78 -3.48 -5.46
C PRO A 30 -5.79 -2.65 -4.65
N PHE A 31 -4.68 -2.17 -5.21
CA PHE A 31 -3.73 -1.32 -4.49
C PHE A 31 -4.38 0.02 -4.18
N GLU A 32 -4.94 0.68 -5.18
CA GLU A 32 -5.63 1.94 -4.98
C GLU A 32 -6.82 1.80 -4.04
N HIS A 33 -7.51 0.66 -4.05
CA HIS A 33 -8.54 0.34 -3.07
C HIS A 33 -8.00 0.37 -1.63
N GLU A 34 -6.89 -0.34 -1.35
CA GLU A 34 -6.28 -0.34 -0.01
C GLU A 34 -5.78 1.05 0.41
N ILE A 35 -5.19 1.81 -0.52
CA ILE A 35 -4.73 3.19 -0.27
C ILE A 35 -5.90 4.12 0.09
N ILE A 36 -6.98 4.08 -0.68
CA ILE A 36 -8.15 4.94 -0.47
C ILE A 36 -8.89 4.54 0.80
N LYS A 37 -9.05 3.23 1.03
CA LYS A 37 -9.68 2.69 2.24
C LYS A 37 -8.90 3.08 3.51
N ALA A 38 -7.57 3.08 3.44
CA ALA A 38 -6.71 3.56 4.53
C ALA A 38 -6.68 5.10 4.65
N ASN A 39 -7.32 5.82 3.71
CA ASN A 39 -7.34 7.28 3.61
C ASN A 39 -5.93 7.87 3.70
N LEU A 40 -5.02 7.34 2.87
CA LEU A 40 -3.65 7.83 2.82
C LEU A 40 -3.54 9.09 1.97
N THR A 41 -2.73 10.02 2.45
CA THR A 41 -2.30 11.20 1.72
C THR A 41 -1.31 10.82 0.63
N LYS A 42 -1.14 11.70 -0.36
CA LYS A 42 -0.13 11.54 -1.41
C LYS A 42 1.26 11.25 -0.86
N ARG A 43 1.67 11.96 0.20
CA ARG A 43 2.99 11.77 0.83
C ARG A 43 3.14 10.37 1.45
N GLU A 44 2.11 9.88 2.14
CA GLU A 44 2.13 8.53 2.73
C GLU A 44 2.18 7.44 1.64
N VAL A 45 1.55 7.68 0.48
CA VAL A 45 1.66 6.78 -0.68
C VAL A 45 3.07 6.81 -1.29
N GLU A 46 3.69 7.99 -1.40
CA GLU A 46 5.07 8.12 -1.84
C GLU A 46 6.04 7.43 -0.88
N GLU A 47 5.82 7.55 0.44
CA GLU A 47 6.57 6.83 1.48
C GLU A 47 6.46 5.30 1.34
N PHE A 48 5.29 4.77 0.95
CA PHE A 48 5.15 3.34 0.64
C PHE A 48 6.04 2.90 -0.53
N PHE A 49 6.13 3.69 -1.60
CA PHE A 49 7.02 3.37 -2.72
C PHE A 49 8.50 3.45 -2.33
N LEU A 50 8.88 4.45 -1.54
CA LEU A 50 10.24 4.54 -0.98
C LEU A 50 10.59 3.35 -0.10
N LEU A 51 9.63 2.81 0.66
CA LEU A 51 9.82 1.58 1.41
C LEU A 51 10.13 0.39 0.50
N LEU A 52 9.46 0.25 -0.65
CA LEU A 52 9.77 -0.82 -1.60
C LEU A 52 11.18 -0.67 -2.19
N ASP A 53 11.64 0.56 -2.41
CA ASP A 53 13.00 0.84 -2.88
C ASP A 53 14.05 0.49 -1.81
N ASP A 54 13.83 0.86 -0.53
CA ASP A 54 14.71 0.48 0.60
C ASP A 54 14.77 -1.05 0.77
N ILE A 55 13.65 -1.76 0.62
CA ILE A 55 13.65 -3.24 0.62
C ILE A 55 14.51 -3.79 -0.51
N ARG A 56 14.41 -3.22 -1.72
CA ARG A 56 15.22 -3.65 -2.87
C ARG A 56 16.70 -3.43 -2.63
N GLU A 57 17.07 -2.30 -2.03
CA GLU A 57 18.47 -2.02 -1.66
C GLU A 57 19.00 -3.05 -0.66
N ARG A 58 18.25 -3.34 0.41
CA ARG A 58 18.60 -4.38 1.39
C ARG A 58 18.71 -5.76 0.76
N GLN A 59 17.82 -6.12 -0.15
CA GLN A 59 17.89 -7.38 -0.89
C GLN A 59 19.18 -7.47 -1.72
N ASN A 60 19.55 -6.40 -2.40
CA ASN A 60 20.80 -6.34 -3.19
C ASN A 60 22.04 -6.43 -2.29
N GLU A 61 22.02 -5.80 -1.11
CA GLU A 61 23.09 -5.92 -0.12
C GLU A 61 23.23 -7.36 0.38
N GLN A 62 22.13 -8.01 0.75
CA GLN A 62 22.13 -9.43 1.14
C GLN A 62 22.78 -10.30 0.05
N GLN A 63 22.40 -10.11 -1.22
CA GLN A 63 22.96 -10.85 -2.34
C GLN A 63 24.47 -10.64 -2.51
N ARG A 64 24.97 -9.41 -2.32
CA ARG A 64 26.41 -9.11 -2.36
C ARG A 64 27.21 -9.88 -1.31
N TYR A 65 26.60 -10.18 -0.16
CA TYR A 65 27.19 -11.00 0.90
C TYR A 65 26.86 -12.50 0.78
N GLY A 66 26.23 -12.94 -0.31
CA GLY A 66 25.84 -14.33 -0.52
C GLY A 66 24.64 -14.79 0.32
N LEU A 67 23.87 -13.86 0.88
CA LEU A 67 22.67 -14.11 1.67
C LEU A 67 21.41 -14.01 0.79
N SER A 68 20.34 -14.72 1.15
CA SER A 68 19.08 -14.73 0.39
C SER A 68 17.82 -14.90 1.26
N SER A 69 17.90 -14.60 2.56
CA SER A 69 16.76 -14.75 3.48
C SER A 69 15.78 -13.56 3.36
N VAL A 70 14.51 -13.89 3.14
CA VAL A 70 13.42 -12.92 2.99
C VAL A 70 12.87 -12.49 4.35
N GLU A 71 13.02 -13.31 5.39
CA GLU A 71 12.49 -13.03 6.74
C GLU A 71 12.89 -11.67 7.30
N PRO A 72 14.18 -11.25 7.27
CA PRO A 72 14.57 -9.92 7.76
C PRO A 72 13.97 -8.79 6.92
N LEU A 73 13.80 -8.99 5.61
CA LEU A 73 13.17 -8.02 4.72
C LEU A 73 11.70 -7.86 5.06
N LEU A 74 10.99 -8.96 5.33
CA LEU A 74 9.58 -8.91 5.73
C LEU A 74 9.40 -8.24 7.09
N VAL A 75 10.24 -8.56 8.07
CA VAL A 75 10.20 -7.90 9.39
C VAL A 75 10.40 -6.39 9.24
N HIS A 76 11.37 -5.98 8.42
CA HIS A 76 11.60 -4.57 8.13
C HIS A 76 10.42 -3.92 7.41
N PHE A 77 9.89 -4.56 6.37
CA PHE A 77 8.72 -4.07 5.63
C PHE A 77 7.54 -3.84 6.57
N VAL A 78 7.18 -4.83 7.40
CA VAL A 78 6.06 -4.72 8.35
C VAL A 78 6.32 -3.63 9.41
N GLY A 79 7.56 -3.51 9.89
CA GLY A 79 7.93 -2.50 10.90
C GLY A 79 7.86 -1.06 10.37
N MET A 80 8.06 -0.87 9.06
CA MET A 80 8.04 0.45 8.41
C MET A 80 6.74 0.75 7.67
N LEU A 81 5.88 -0.26 7.48
CA LEU A 81 4.60 -0.11 6.80
C LEU A 81 3.70 0.87 7.58
N HIS A 82 3.00 1.73 6.84
CA HIS A 82 2.05 2.65 7.44
C HIS A 82 1.00 1.88 8.28
N PRO A 83 0.71 2.28 9.53
CA PRO A 83 -0.07 1.47 10.48
C PRO A 83 -1.53 1.23 10.08
N LYS A 84 -2.06 1.99 9.11
CA LYS A 84 -3.41 1.77 8.55
C LYS A 84 -3.44 0.72 7.43
N LEU A 85 -2.30 0.24 6.96
CA LEU A 85 -2.21 -0.78 5.92
C LEU A 85 -1.97 -2.15 6.55
N ASP A 86 -2.68 -3.16 6.06
CA ASP A 86 -2.38 -4.56 6.36
C ASP A 86 -1.32 -5.07 5.39
N ALA A 87 -0.24 -5.66 5.92
CA ALA A 87 0.90 -6.09 5.12
C ALA A 87 0.51 -7.17 4.09
N LYS A 88 -0.36 -8.11 4.46
CA LYS A 88 -0.78 -9.19 3.56
C LYS A 88 -1.67 -8.65 2.44
N ALA A 89 -2.65 -7.82 2.78
CA ALA A 89 -3.58 -7.22 1.81
C ALA A 89 -2.86 -6.30 0.82
N ILE A 90 -1.97 -5.42 1.28
CA ILE A 90 -1.27 -4.49 0.38
C ILE A 90 -0.27 -5.23 -0.53
N LEU A 91 0.43 -6.24 -0.01
CA LEU A 91 1.32 -7.07 -0.81
C LEU A 91 0.56 -7.89 -1.85
N GLU A 92 -0.59 -8.47 -1.47
CA GLU A 92 -1.49 -9.16 -2.40
C GLU A 92 -1.93 -8.23 -3.54
N ALA A 93 -2.39 -7.02 -3.17
CA ALA A 93 -2.82 -6.02 -4.12
C ALA A 93 -1.71 -5.62 -5.11
N CYS A 94 -0.49 -5.35 -4.60
CA CYS A 94 0.67 -5.05 -5.44
C CYS A 94 1.01 -6.21 -6.39
N VAL A 95 1.01 -7.46 -5.90
CA VAL A 95 1.29 -8.64 -6.73
C VAL A 95 0.23 -8.82 -7.80
N HIS A 96 -1.05 -8.66 -7.46
CA HIS A 96 -2.17 -8.74 -8.40
C HIS A 96 -2.03 -7.72 -9.55
N GLN A 97 -1.60 -6.51 -9.24
CA GLN A 97 -1.37 -5.43 -10.20
C GLN A 97 0.03 -5.38 -10.82
N LYS A 98 0.88 -6.38 -10.56
CA LYS A 98 2.23 -6.48 -11.12
C LYS A 98 3.17 -5.33 -10.72
N MET A 99 3.02 -4.81 -9.50
CA MET A 99 3.81 -3.71 -8.97
C MET A 99 5.06 -4.22 -8.25
N ALA A 100 6.24 -3.73 -8.65
CA ALA A 100 7.54 -4.01 -8.00
C ALA A 100 7.74 -5.51 -7.66
N LEU A 101 7.45 -6.38 -8.63
CA LEU A 101 7.35 -7.84 -8.42
C LEU A 101 8.63 -8.49 -7.88
N ASP A 102 9.77 -7.86 -8.11
CA ASP A 102 11.07 -8.29 -7.61
C ASP A 102 11.15 -8.31 -6.07
N VAL A 103 10.45 -7.39 -5.41
CA VAL A 103 10.36 -7.30 -3.94
C VAL A 103 9.02 -7.76 -3.39
N THR A 104 7.91 -7.47 -4.08
CA THR A 104 6.57 -7.76 -3.55
C THR A 104 6.22 -9.25 -3.57
N VAL A 105 6.67 -10.01 -4.59
CA VAL A 105 6.38 -11.45 -4.67
C VAL A 105 7.08 -12.24 -3.55
N PRO A 106 8.39 -12.07 -3.29
CA PRO A 106 9.05 -12.74 -2.17
C PRO A 106 8.39 -12.40 -0.82
N LEU A 107 8.13 -11.12 -0.56
CA LEU A 107 7.48 -10.68 0.68
C LEU A 107 6.08 -11.27 0.83
N TYR A 108 5.28 -11.26 -0.23
CA TYR A 108 3.92 -11.80 -0.21
C TYR A 108 3.88 -13.32 0.03
N ARG A 109 4.82 -14.05 -0.56
CA ARG A 109 4.95 -15.49 -0.30
C ARG A 109 5.28 -15.76 1.16
N GLN A 110 6.19 -14.98 1.74
CA GLN A 110 6.58 -15.15 3.14
C GLN A 110 5.46 -14.78 4.10
N VAL A 111 4.77 -13.65 3.89
CA VAL A 111 3.69 -13.20 4.79
C VAL A 111 2.48 -14.15 4.78
N LYS A 112 2.29 -14.90 3.69
CA LYS A 112 1.24 -15.94 3.58
C LYS A 112 1.46 -17.17 4.47
N LEU A 113 2.69 -17.38 4.93
CA LEU A 113 3.06 -18.52 5.78
C LEU A 113 2.90 -18.24 7.27
N LEU A 114 2.66 -16.97 7.63
CA LEU A 114 2.39 -16.50 8.99
C LEU A 114 0.87 -16.49 9.25
#